data_AF-A0A935AR37-F1
#
_entry.id   AF-A0A935AR37-F1
#
_cell.length_a   1.000
_cell.length_b   1.000
_cell.length_c   1.000
_cell.angle_alpha   90.00
_cell.angle_beta   90.00
_cell.angle_gamma   90.00
#
_symmetry.space_group_name_H-M   'P 1'
#
loop_
_entity.id
_entity.type
_entity.pdbx_description
1 polymer ?
#
loop_
_entity_poly.entity_id
_entity_poly.type
_entity_poly.pdbx_seq_one_letter_code
_entity_poly.pdbx_strand_id
1 'polypeptide(L)' 'MSVYDVTGKVVTVRNINAIKGLNSEIFTKDQLGVSGVLYYTLVSGDFTATKKMIIVE' A
#
# COMPACT_ATOMS: atom_id res chain seq x y z
N MET A 1 -4.93 3.62 -3.49
CA MET A 1 -3.84 2.67 -3.19
C MET A 1 -4.43 1.46 -2.48
N SER A 2 -4.06 0.27 -2.92
CA SER A 2 -4.52 -1.00 -2.34
C SER A 2 -3.33 -1.80 -1.82
N VAL A 3 -3.49 -2.45 -0.67
CA VAL A 3 -2.46 -3.29 -0.03
C VAL A 3 -2.96 -4.72 0.02
N TYR A 4 -2.08 -5.66 -0.27
CA TYR A 4 -2.36 -7.09 -0.36
C TYR A 4 -1.33 -7.89 0.43
N ASP A 5 -1.76 -9.01 0.98
CA ASP A 5 -0.83 -10.01 1.50
C ASP A 5 -0.22 -10.87 0.37
N VAL A 6 0.70 -11.76 0.72
CA VAL A 6 1.38 -12.66 -0.23
C VAL A 6 0.44 -13.62 -0.96
N THR A 7 -0.78 -13.84 -0.45
CA THR A 7 -1.80 -14.68 -1.09
C THR A 7 -2.64 -13.90 -2.10
N GLY A 8 -2.46 -12.58 -2.19
CA GLY A 8 -3.25 -11.67 -3.02
C GLY A 8 -4.53 -11.18 -2.36
N LYS A 9 -4.78 -11.51 -1.10
CA LYS A 9 -5.93 -11.00 -0.35
C LYS A 9 -5.74 -9.51 -0.08
N VAL A 10 -6.79 -8.72 -0.33
CA VAL A 10 -6.82 -7.29 0.03
C VAL A 10 -6.79 -7.12 1.54
N VAL A 11 -5.78 -6.42 2.03
CA VAL A 11 -5.62 -6.04 3.44
C VAL A 11 -6.30 -4.69 3.70
N THR A 12 -6.05 -3.70 2.85
CA THR A 12 -6.68 -2.37 2.99
C THR A 12 -6.69 -1.62 1.66
N VAL A 13 -7.60 -0.66 1.55
CA VAL A 13 -7.68 0.29 0.43
C VAL A 13 -7.74 1.70 1.00
N ARG A 14 -6.85 2.58 0.52
CA ARG A 14 -6.80 4.00 0.89
C ARG A 14 -6.94 4.87 -0.36
N ASN A 15 -7.96 5.72 -0.37
CA ASN A 15 -8.08 6.81 -1.33
C ASN A 15 -7.23 7.99 -0.85
N ILE A 16 -6.43 8.57 -1.74
CA ILE A 16 -5.45 9.61 -1.41
C ILE A 16 -5.70 10.78 -2.35
N ASN A 17 -5.96 11.96 -1.79
CA ASN A 17 -6.00 13.21 -2.53
C ASN A 17 -4.60 13.82 -2.53
N ALA A 18 -3.78 13.37 -3.47
CA ALA A 18 -2.40 13.83 -3.62
C ALA A 18 -2.29 15.09 -4.48
N ILE A 19 -1.22 15.85 -4.30
CA ILE A 19 -0.83 16.97 -5.18
C ILE A 19 0.35 16.57 -6.06
N LYS A 20 0.62 17.34 -7.12
CA LYS A 20 1.80 17.13 -7.97
C LYS A 20 3.08 17.21 -7.14
N GLY A 21 3.94 16.20 -7.27
CA GLY A 21 5.22 16.12 -6.57
C GLY A 21 5.33 14.85 -5.71
N LEU A 22 6.27 14.88 -4.77
CA LEU A 22 6.47 13.78 -3.83
C LEU A 22 5.39 13.83 -2.74
N ASN A 23 4.72 12.70 -2.53
CA ASN A 23 3.75 12.50 -1.45
C ASN A 23 4.22 11.33 -0.59
N SER A 24 3.93 11.36 0.70
CA SER A 24 4.27 10.29 1.64
C SER A 24 3.03 9.82 2.38
N GLU A 25 2.83 8.50 2.40
CA GLU A 25 1.68 7.85 3.04
C GLU A 25 2.20 6.75 3.96
N ILE A 26 1.78 6.80 5.22
CA ILE A 26 2.22 5.85 6.24
C ILE A 26 1.10 4.84 6.51
N PHE A 27 1.48 3.56 6.56
CA PHE A 27 0.67 2.48 7.13
C PHE A 27 1.36 1.96 8.38
N THR A 28 0.60 1.81 9.47
CA THR A 28 1.11 1.19 10.69
C THR A 28 0.80 -0.31 10.73
N LYS A 29 1.57 -1.07 11.51
CA LYS A 29 1.33 -2.51 11.73
C LYS A 29 -0.10 -2.75 12.23
N ASP A 30 -0.55 -1.93 13.18
CA ASP A 30 -1.90 -2.02 13.76
C ASP A 30 -3.01 -1.79 12.73
N GLN A 31 -2.80 -0.90 11.75
CA GLN A 31 -3.75 -0.66 10.67
C GLN A 31 -3.84 -1.83 9.69
N LEU A 32 -2.72 -2.52 9.47
CA LEU A 32 -2.62 -3.62 8.52
C LEU A 32 -3.04 -4.96 9.13
N GLY A 33 -2.85 -5.15 10.43
CA GLY A 33 -3.28 -6.35 11.16
C GLY A 33 -2.60 -7.64 10.68
N VAL A 34 -1.49 -7.53 9.96
CA VAL A 34 -0.73 -8.64 9.36
C VAL A 34 0.76 -8.41 9.56
N SER A 35 1.54 -9.49 9.50
CA SER A 35 3.01 -9.46 9.59
C SER A 35 3.64 -10.03 8.32
N GLY A 36 4.90 -9.65 8.06
CA GLY A 36 5.68 -10.18 6.95
C GLY A 36 5.66 -9.29 5.70
N VAL A 37 5.67 -9.94 4.53
CA VAL A 37 5.75 -9.29 3.22
C VAL A 37 4.35 -8.91 2.74
N LEU A 38 4.21 -7.69 2.23
CA LEU A 38 3.02 -7.18 1.60
C LEU A 38 3.34 -6.62 0.22
N TYR A 39 2.32 -6.47 -0.60
CA TYR A 39 2.38 -5.76 -1.86
C TYR A 39 1.42 -4.58 -1.80
N TYR A 40 1.81 -3.44 -2.36
CA TYR A 40 0.89 -2.33 -2.57
C TYR A 40 0.85 -1.91 -4.02
N THR A 41 -0.35 -1.57 -4.49
CA THR A 41 -0.59 -1.05 -5.82
C THR A 41 -1.09 0.38 -5.72
N LEU A 42 -0.39 1.29 -6.41
CA LEU A 42 -0.81 2.66 -6.62
C LEU A 42 -1.36 2.79 -8.04
N VAL A 43 -2.59 3.30 -8.14
CA VAL A 43 -3.22 3.70 -9.40
C VAL A 43 -3.45 5.22 -9.33
N SER A 44 -3.01 5.95 -10.35
CA SER A 44 -3.17 7.40 -10.47
C SER A 44 -3.32 7.78 -11.95
N GLY A 45 -4.55 8.05 -12.39
CA GLY A 45 -4.85 8.18 -13.82
C GLY A 45 -4.44 6.91 -14.57
N ASP A 46 -3.65 7.07 -15.63
CA ASP A 46 -3.12 5.96 -16.44
C ASP A 46 -1.90 5.26 -15.81
N PHE A 47 -1.37 5.78 -14.70
CA PHE A 47 -0.22 5.20 -14.03
C PHE A 47 -0.65 4.10 -13.05
N THR A 48 -0.04 2.92 -13.18
CA THR A 48 -0.16 1.83 -12.20
C THR A 48 1.21 1.30 -11.84
N ALA A 49 1.47 1.14 -10.54
CA ALA A 49 2.68 0.49 -10.04
C ALA A 49 2.37 -0.40 -8.85
N THR A 50 2.96 -1.59 -8.85
CA THR A 50 2.95 -2.52 -7.71
C THR A 50 4.35 -2.61 -7.11
N LYS A 51 4.45 -2.51 -5.79
CA LYS A 51 5.72 -2.55 -5.05
C LYS A 51 5.60 -3.45 -3.83
N LYS A 52 6.74 -4.00 -3.41
CA LYS A 52 6.85 -4.82 -2.20
C LYS A 52 7.07 -3.93 -0.98
N MET A 53 6.40 -4.25 0.11
CA MET A 53 6.56 -3.69 1.45
C MET A 53 6.90 -4.84 2.41
N ILE A 54 7.71 -4.58 3.42
CA ILE A 54 7.99 -5.55 4.49
C ILE A 54 7.73 -4.82 5.81
N ILE A 55 6.93 -5.43 6.67
CA ILE A 55 6.75 -4.92 8.03
C ILE A 55 7.98 -5.35 8.83
N VAL A 56 8.73 -4.37 9.32
CA VAL A 56 9.88 -4.56 10.21
C VAL A 56 9.40 -4.48 11.65
N GLU A 57 9.98 -5.28 12.54
CA GLU A 57 9.75 -5.24 13.99
C GLU A 57 10.72 -4.29 14.71
#